data_AF-A0A7K5VPF9-F1
#
_entry.id   AF-A0A7K5VPF9-F1
#
_cell.length_a   1.000
_cell.length_b   1.000
_cell.length_c   1.000
_cell.angle_alpha   90.00
_cell.angle_beta   90.00
_cell.angle_gamma   90.00
#
_symmetry.space_group_name_H-M   'P 1'
#
loop_
_entity.id
_entity.type
_entity.pdbx_description
1 polymer ?
#
loop_
_entity_poly.entity_id
_entity_poly.type
_entity_poly.pdbx_seq_one_letter_code
_entity_poly.pdbx_strand_id
1 'polypeptide(L)'
;MDDLGCPRCKTTKYRNPSLKLMVNVCGHTLCESCVDLLFVRGAGNCHECDTPLRKSNFRVQLFEDPAVDKEVEIRKKVLKIYNKREEDFPTLDEYNDFLEEIEEIVFNLTNNVDLENTKKKMELYQKDNKEVIQKNKLKLTREQEELEEALEVERQESEQRRLFIQKEEQLQQMIKRKNKQALLDDLVSN
;
A
#
# COMPACT_ATOMS: atom_id res chain seq x y z
N MET A 1 -22.04 11.86 10.13
CA MET A 1 -21.06 10.80 9.88
C MET A 1 -21.79 9.51 10.15
N ASP A 2 -22.27 8.85 9.10
CA ASP A 2 -22.89 7.54 9.28
C ASP A 2 -21.79 6.55 9.61
N ASP A 3 -21.90 5.92 10.78
CA ASP A 3 -20.89 5.00 11.31
C ASP A 3 -20.67 3.84 10.32
N LEU A 4 -19.50 3.83 9.67
CA LEU A 4 -19.06 2.74 8.80
C LEU A 4 -19.13 1.42 9.58
N GLY A 5 -20.01 0.52 9.15
CA GLY A 5 -20.38 -0.69 9.87
C GLY A 5 -20.62 -1.86 8.93
N CYS A 6 -20.50 -3.07 9.46
CA CYS A 6 -20.73 -4.28 8.68
C CYS A 6 -22.22 -4.40 8.31
N PRO A 7 -22.59 -4.52 7.02
CA PRO A 7 -23.99 -4.56 6.60
C PRO A 7 -24.74 -5.79 7.16
N ARG A 8 -24.02 -6.89 7.43
CA ARG A 8 -24.59 -8.14 7.95
C ARG A 8 -24.85 -8.12 9.46
N CYS A 9 -23.82 -7.83 10.26
CA CYS A 9 -23.94 -7.88 11.72
C CYS A 9 -24.27 -6.52 12.36
N LYS A 10 -24.26 -5.45 11.57
CA LYS A 10 -24.51 -4.06 12.02
C LYS A 10 -23.55 -3.58 13.12
N THR A 11 -22.44 -4.29 13.34
CA THR A 11 -21.37 -3.85 14.24
C THR A 11 -20.59 -2.73 13.58
N THR A 12 -20.37 -1.65 14.34
CA THR A 12 -19.59 -0.48 13.93
C THR A 12 -18.28 -0.43 14.71
N LYS A 13 -17.32 0.39 14.25
CA LYS A 13 -16.07 0.65 14.98
C LYS A 13 -16.31 1.25 16.37
N TYR A 14 -17.42 1.98 16.57
CA TYR A 14 -17.80 2.50 17.88
C TYR A 14 -18.08 1.39 18.90
N ARG A 15 -18.77 0.30 18.48
CA ARG A 15 -19.08 -0.84 19.36
C ARG A 15 -17.90 -1.78 19.57
N ASN A 16 -17.04 -1.88 18.56
CA ASN A 16 -15.84 -2.71 18.63
C ASN A 16 -14.67 -1.95 17.98
N PRO A 17 -13.79 -1.30 18.77
CA PRO A 17 -12.65 -0.56 18.25
C PRO A 17 -11.68 -1.42 17.43
N SER A 18 -11.62 -2.73 17.66
CA SER A 18 -10.78 -3.67 16.93
C SER A 18 -11.45 -4.22 15.66
N LEU A 19 -12.62 -3.70 15.28
CA LEU A 19 -13.35 -4.14 14.09
C LEU A 19 -12.56 -3.84 12.82
N LYS A 20 -12.15 -4.89 12.11
CA LYS A 20 -11.59 -4.80 10.77
C LYS A 20 -12.68 -5.01 9.74
N LEU A 21 -12.88 -4.01 8.90
CA LEU A 21 -13.70 -4.12 7.71
C LEU A 21 -12.84 -4.63 6.56
N MET A 22 -13.45 -5.49 5.75
CA MET A 22 -12.86 -6.13 4.60
C MET A 22 -13.66 -5.74 3.37
N VAL A 23 -12.98 -5.43 2.28
CA VAL A 23 -13.57 -5.15 0.96
C VAL A 23 -13.30 -6.32 0.02
N ASN A 24 -14.29 -6.67 -0.79
CA ASN A 24 -14.14 -7.69 -1.83
C ASN A 24 -13.80 -7.09 -3.21
N VAL A 25 -13.79 -7.90 -4.26
CA VAL A 25 -13.56 -7.42 -5.65
C VAL A 25 -14.75 -6.66 -6.24
N CYS A 26 -15.94 -6.80 -5.65
CA CYS A 26 -17.16 -6.13 -6.10
C CYS A 26 -17.22 -4.68 -5.59
N GLY A 27 -16.52 -4.37 -4.49
CA GLY A 27 -16.59 -3.10 -3.77
C GLY A 27 -17.54 -3.12 -2.56
N HIS A 28 -17.95 -4.31 -2.08
CA HIS A 28 -18.83 -4.43 -0.91
C HIS A 28 -18.03 -4.76 0.35
N THR A 29 -18.50 -4.26 1.49
CA THR A 29 -17.81 -4.35 2.79
C THR A 29 -18.41 -5.44 3.68
N LEU A 30 -17.57 -6.17 4.39
CA LEU A 30 -17.97 -7.08 5.47
C LEU A 30 -16.91 -7.03 6.58
N CYS A 31 -17.30 -7.20 7.85
CA CYS A 31 -16.28 -7.37 8.89
C CYS A 31 -15.59 -8.74 8.77
N GLU A 32 -14.34 -8.81 9.26
CA GLU A 32 -13.52 -10.03 9.29
C GLU A 32 -14.30 -11.26 9.81
N SER A 33 -15.01 -11.11 10.94
CA SER A 33 -15.82 -12.19 11.52
C SER A 33 -16.99 -12.64 10.63
N CYS A 34 -17.59 -11.73 9.86
CA CYS A 34 -18.65 -12.09 8.91
C CYS A 34 -18.08 -12.78 7.67
N VAL A 35 -16.89 -12.39 7.22
CA VAL A 35 -16.17 -13.09 6.14
C VAL A 35 -15.85 -14.52 6.57
N ASP A 36 -15.32 -14.71 7.78
CA ASP A 36 -15.00 -16.04 8.30
C ASP A 36 -16.23 -16.94 8.41
N LEU A 37 -17.36 -16.40 8.85
CA LEU A 37 -18.61 -17.15 9.02
C LEU A 37 -19.33 -17.45 7.68
N LEU A 38 -19.31 -16.54 6.72
CA LEU A 38 -19.96 -16.76 5.42
C LEU A 38 -19.13 -17.65 4.49
N PHE A 39 -17.80 -17.56 4.58
CA PHE A 39 -16.88 -18.27 3.70
C PHE A 39 -16.13 -19.41 4.43
N VAL A 40 -16.80 -20.09 5.38
CA VAL A 40 -16.25 -21.25 6.13
C VAL A 40 -15.76 -22.34 5.17
N ARG A 41 -16.50 -22.59 4.09
CA ARG A 41 -16.12 -23.55 3.03
C ARG A 41 -15.12 -22.97 2.00
N GLY A 42 -14.60 -21.76 2.24
CA GLY A 42 -13.63 -21.06 1.40
C GLY A 42 -14.21 -20.34 0.17
N ALA A 43 -15.44 -20.66 -0.22
CA ALA A 43 -16.15 -20.03 -1.33
C ALA A 43 -17.62 -19.77 -0.94
N GLY A 44 -18.20 -18.72 -1.53
CA GLY A 44 -19.57 -18.28 -1.29
C GLY A 44 -19.93 -17.11 -2.19
N ASN A 45 -21.13 -16.57 -2.03
CA ASN A 45 -21.58 -15.43 -2.82
C ASN A 45 -21.42 -14.12 -2.03
N CYS A 46 -21.20 -13.03 -2.75
CA CYS A 46 -21.24 -11.69 -2.16
C CYS A 46 -22.61 -11.42 -1.54
N HIS A 47 -22.64 -10.86 -0.33
CA HIS A 47 -23.90 -10.61 0.39
C HIS A 47 -24.83 -9.59 -0.29
N GLU A 48 -24.27 -8.66 -1.06
CA GLU A 48 -25.03 -7.56 -1.69
C GLU A 48 -25.35 -7.79 -3.17
N CYS A 49 -24.46 -8.42 -3.95
CA CYS A 49 -24.60 -8.56 -5.40
C CYS A 49 -24.51 -10.01 -5.91
N ASP A 50 -24.51 -11.00 -5.01
CA ASP A 50 -24.48 -12.44 -5.31
C ASP A 50 -23.33 -12.93 -6.22
N THR A 51 -22.31 -12.09 -6.44
CA THR A 51 -21.14 -12.49 -7.23
C THR A 51 -20.40 -13.63 -6.53
N PRO A 52 -20.02 -14.71 -7.25
CA PRO A 52 -19.29 -15.83 -6.66
C PRO A 52 -17.88 -15.38 -6.28
N LEU A 53 -17.52 -15.57 -5.00
CA LEU A 53 -16.27 -15.11 -4.40
C LEU A 53 -15.59 -16.23 -3.61
N ARG A 54 -14.26 -16.13 -3.53
CA ARG A 54 -13.43 -16.90 -2.60
C ARG A 54 -13.04 -16.04 -1.42
N LYS A 55 -12.74 -16.67 -0.29
CA LYS A 55 -12.25 -15.96 0.90
C LYS A 55 -11.00 -15.12 0.61
N SER A 56 -10.13 -15.58 -0.27
CA SER A 56 -8.92 -14.84 -0.72
C SER A 56 -9.22 -13.58 -1.54
N ASN A 57 -10.46 -13.36 -1.97
CA ASN A 57 -10.86 -12.14 -2.67
C ASN A 57 -11.17 -10.97 -1.73
N PHE A 58 -11.19 -11.20 -0.42
CA PHE A 58 -11.34 -10.17 0.60
C PHE A 58 -9.98 -9.62 1.01
N ARG A 59 -9.92 -8.29 1.17
CA ARG A 59 -8.75 -7.56 1.67
C ARG A 59 -9.19 -6.59 2.76
N VAL A 60 -8.29 -6.20 3.65
CA VAL A 60 -8.58 -5.17 4.65
C VAL A 60 -8.91 -3.87 3.93
N GLN A 61 -10.01 -3.24 4.32
CA GLN A 61 -10.43 -1.94 3.81
C GLN A 61 -9.49 -0.86 4.35
N LEU A 62 -8.89 -0.07 3.45
CA LEU A 62 -7.95 1.00 3.82
C LEU A 62 -8.61 2.37 3.81
N PHE A 63 -9.63 2.57 2.97
CA PHE A 63 -10.34 3.83 2.81
C PHE A 63 -11.73 3.77 3.44
N GLU A 64 -12.32 4.91 3.78
CA GLU A 64 -13.70 4.93 4.31
C GLU A 64 -14.71 4.52 3.24
N ASP A 65 -14.46 4.93 2.00
CA ASP A 65 -15.28 4.55 0.84
C ASP A 65 -14.74 3.27 0.18
N PRO A 66 -15.52 2.18 0.17
CA PRO A 66 -15.10 0.94 -0.47
C PRO A 66 -15.00 1.01 -2.00
N ALA A 67 -15.63 2.01 -2.64
CA ALA A 67 -15.45 2.26 -4.07
C ALA A 67 -14.01 2.70 -4.37
N VAL A 68 -13.40 3.50 -3.50
CA VAL A 68 -11.98 3.90 -3.61
C VAL A 68 -11.08 2.69 -3.46
N ASP A 69 -11.32 1.81 -2.49
CA ASP A 69 -10.56 0.56 -2.37
C ASP A 69 -10.70 -0.33 -3.62
N LYS A 70 -11.89 -0.37 -4.26
CA LYS A 70 -12.13 -1.09 -5.51
C LYS A 70 -11.32 -0.49 -6.66
N GLU A 71 -11.40 0.82 -6.86
CA GLU A 71 -10.67 1.55 -7.90
C GLU A 71 -9.16 1.38 -7.75
N VAL A 72 -8.62 1.56 -6.54
CA VAL A 72 -7.18 1.41 -6.27
C VAL A 72 -6.68 0.02 -6.63
N GLU A 73 -7.45 -1.02 -6.33
CA GLU A 73 -7.09 -2.40 -6.68
C GLU A 73 -7.15 -2.66 -8.19
N ILE A 74 -8.15 -2.09 -8.87
CA ILE A 74 -8.26 -2.15 -10.33
C ILE A 74 -7.11 -1.42 -10.98
N ARG A 75 -6.83 -0.17 -10.58
CA ARG A 75 -5.71 0.65 -11.09
C ARG A 75 -4.38 -0.07 -10.91
N LYS A 76 -4.12 -0.70 -9.75
CA LYS A 76 -2.93 -1.55 -9.54
C LYS A 76 -2.81 -2.71 -10.54
N LYS A 77 -3.92 -3.32 -10.96
CA LYS A 77 -3.91 -4.40 -11.96
C LYS A 77 -3.69 -3.86 -13.37
N VAL A 78 -4.34 -2.76 -13.71
CA VAL A 78 -4.19 -2.10 -15.02
C VAL A 78 -2.76 -1.62 -15.20
N LEU A 79 -2.19 -0.89 -14.23
CA LEU A 79 -0.81 -0.38 -14.29
C LEU A 79 0.27 -1.48 -14.30
N LYS A 80 -0.02 -2.71 -13.87
CA LYS A 80 0.88 -3.85 -14.05
C LYS A 80 1.01 -4.29 -15.50
N ILE A 81 0.00 -4.01 -16.32
CA ILE A 81 -0.06 -4.34 -17.74
C ILE A 81 0.29 -3.11 -18.57
N TYR A 82 -0.30 -1.96 -18.28
CA TYR A 82 -0.07 -0.67 -18.92
C TYR A 82 1.08 0.06 -18.23
N ASN A 83 2.30 -0.46 -18.40
CA ASN A 83 3.49 0.01 -17.70
C ASN A 83 4.51 0.73 -18.59
N LYS A 84 4.06 1.31 -19.71
CA LYS A 84 4.89 2.21 -20.54
C LYS A 84 5.08 3.54 -19.82
N ARG A 85 6.27 4.12 -19.95
CA ARG A 85 6.63 5.44 -19.37
C ARG A 85 6.67 6.49 -20.46
N GLU A 86 6.73 7.76 -20.07
CA GLU A 86 6.89 8.89 -21.00
C GLU A 86 8.06 8.67 -21.98
N GLU A 87 9.18 8.11 -21.51
CA GLU A 87 10.36 7.74 -22.32
C GLU A 87 10.07 6.73 -23.45
N ASP A 88 9.00 5.95 -23.35
CA ASP A 88 8.60 4.95 -24.35
C ASP A 88 7.76 5.57 -25.50
N PHE A 89 7.43 6.86 -25.42
CA PHE A 89 6.63 7.58 -26.40
C PHE A 89 7.45 8.65 -27.14
N PRO A 90 7.17 8.90 -28.43
CA PRO A 90 7.83 9.93 -29.20
C PRO A 90 7.38 11.35 -28.83
N THR A 91 6.16 11.51 -28.31
CA THR A 91 5.58 12.81 -27.94
C THR A 91 4.86 12.73 -26.60
N LEU A 92 4.77 13.88 -25.93
CA LEU A 92 4.03 14.01 -24.68
C LEU A 92 2.52 13.82 -24.89
N ASP A 93 1.99 14.23 -26.04
CA ASP A 93 0.57 14.08 -26.37
C ASP A 93 0.19 12.59 -26.45
N GLU A 94 1.00 11.75 -27.10
CA GLU A 94 0.76 10.30 -27.15
C GLU A 94 0.84 9.65 -25.76
N TYR A 95 1.74 10.14 -24.89
CA TYR A 95 1.81 9.66 -23.51
C TYR A 95 0.57 10.05 -22.71
N ASN A 96 0.07 11.28 -22.86
CA ASN A 96 -1.13 11.74 -22.19
C ASN A 96 -2.39 11.00 -22.68
N ASP A 97 -2.50 10.76 -23.99
CA ASP A 97 -3.58 9.96 -24.56
C ASP A 97 -3.55 8.51 -24.01
N PHE A 98 -2.35 7.95 -23.83
CA PHE A 98 -2.16 6.65 -23.19
C PHE A 98 -2.58 6.64 -21.70
N LEU A 99 -2.29 7.73 -20.96
CA LEU A 99 -2.76 7.87 -19.57
C LEU A 99 -4.29 7.99 -19.48
N GLU A 100 -4.91 8.74 -20.40
CA GLU A 100 -6.37 8.86 -20.48
C GLU A 100 -7.02 7.50 -20.81
N GLU A 101 -6.42 6.72 -21.72
CA GLU A 101 -6.86 5.36 -22.01
C GLU A 101 -6.82 4.44 -20.77
N ILE A 102 -5.81 4.59 -19.92
CA ILE A 102 -5.73 3.86 -18.65
C ILE A 102 -6.89 4.26 -17.73
N GLU A 103 -7.20 5.55 -17.63
CA GLU A 103 -8.30 6.04 -16.78
C GLU A 103 -9.67 5.60 -17.31
N GLU A 104 -9.88 5.56 -18.63
CA GLU A 104 -11.08 4.99 -19.24
C GLU A 104 -11.25 3.50 -18.86
N ILE A 105 -10.18 2.71 -18.95
CA ILE A 105 -10.18 1.29 -18.56
C ILE A 105 -10.50 1.15 -17.07
N VAL A 106 -9.87 1.95 -16.20
CA VAL A 106 -10.09 1.91 -14.75
C VAL A 106 -11.54 2.29 -14.42
N PHE A 107 -12.06 3.34 -15.05
CA PHE A 107 -13.44 3.80 -14.87
C PHE A 107 -14.45 2.72 -15.28
N ASN A 108 -14.28 2.13 -16.47
CA ASN A 108 -15.14 1.08 -16.98
C ASN A 108 -15.18 -0.14 -16.05
N LEU A 109 -14.01 -0.62 -15.61
CA LEU A 109 -13.90 -1.75 -14.69
C LEU A 109 -14.44 -1.43 -13.29
N THR A 110 -14.32 -0.19 -12.82
CA THR A 110 -14.79 0.21 -11.49
C THR A 110 -16.31 0.31 -11.45
N ASN A 111 -16.92 0.88 -12.49
CA ASN A 111 -18.36 1.09 -12.59
C ASN A 111 -19.13 -0.06 -13.26
N ASN A 112 -18.44 -1.13 -13.64
CA ASN A 112 -18.99 -2.27 -14.37
C ASN A 112 -19.63 -1.88 -15.73
N VAL A 113 -19.08 -0.86 -16.38
CA VAL A 113 -19.48 -0.42 -17.72
C VAL A 113 -18.57 -1.11 -18.72
N ASP A 114 -19.15 -1.63 -19.81
CA ASP A 114 -18.42 -2.22 -20.94
C ASP A 114 -17.30 -3.23 -20.55
N LEU A 115 -17.59 -4.09 -19.58
CA LEU A 115 -16.61 -4.99 -18.97
C LEU A 115 -15.99 -5.98 -19.97
N GLU A 116 -16.78 -6.50 -20.91
CA GLU A 116 -16.30 -7.51 -21.87
C GLU A 116 -15.31 -6.92 -22.86
N ASN A 117 -15.64 -5.77 -23.47
CA ASN A 117 -14.74 -5.12 -24.42
C ASN A 117 -13.50 -4.59 -23.72
N THR A 118 -13.64 -4.00 -22.53
CA THR A 118 -12.50 -3.52 -21.74
C THR A 118 -11.54 -4.66 -21.39
N LYS A 119 -12.05 -5.80 -20.91
CA LYS A 119 -11.20 -6.98 -20.63
C LYS A 119 -10.54 -7.52 -21.88
N LYS A 120 -11.27 -7.63 -23.00
CA LYS A 120 -10.72 -8.10 -24.27
C LYS A 120 -9.62 -7.18 -24.78
N LYS A 121 -9.80 -5.86 -24.67
CA LYS A 121 -8.80 -4.84 -25.02
C LYS A 121 -7.53 -5.01 -24.17
N MET A 122 -7.68 -5.20 -22.86
CA MET A 122 -6.55 -5.47 -21.97
C MET A 122 -5.83 -6.78 -22.30
N GLU A 123 -6.55 -7.86 -22.61
CA GLU A 123 -5.97 -9.16 -22.98
C GLU A 123 -5.17 -9.09 -24.29
N LEU A 124 -5.71 -8.39 -25.31
CA LEU A 124 -5.01 -8.14 -26.57
C LEU A 124 -3.76 -7.31 -26.33
N TYR A 125 -3.87 -6.20 -25.60
CA TYR A 125 -2.72 -5.35 -25.25
C TYR A 125 -1.63 -6.15 -24.53
N GLN A 126 -2.01 -6.97 -23.54
CA GLN A 126 -1.08 -7.80 -22.77
C GLN A 126 -0.36 -8.82 -23.66
N LYS A 127 -1.07 -9.41 -24.63
CA LYS A 127 -0.50 -10.37 -25.58
C LYS A 127 0.49 -9.70 -26.53
N ASP A 128 0.12 -8.54 -27.08
CA ASP A 128 0.90 -7.84 -28.10
C ASP A 128 2.12 -7.13 -27.51
N ASN A 129 2.02 -6.66 -26.25
CA ASN A 129 3.09 -5.92 -25.57
C ASN A 129 3.85 -6.76 -24.53
N LYS A 130 3.73 -8.10 -24.56
CA LYS A 130 4.27 -8.99 -23.52
C LYS A 130 5.75 -8.73 -23.18
N GLU A 131 6.59 -8.56 -24.20
CA GLU A 131 8.03 -8.32 -24.02
C GLU A 131 8.32 -6.95 -23.40
N VAL A 132 7.64 -5.90 -23.87
CA VAL A 132 7.74 -4.54 -23.33
C VAL A 132 7.30 -4.53 -21.86
N ILE A 133 6.19 -5.18 -21.55
CA ILE A 133 5.66 -5.28 -20.18
C ILE A 133 6.69 -5.95 -19.27
N GLN A 134 7.29 -7.07 -19.72
CA GLN A 134 8.28 -7.79 -18.93
C GLN A 134 9.56 -6.95 -18.72
N LYS A 135 10.04 -6.25 -19.75
CA LYS A 135 11.20 -5.35 -19.64
C LYS A 135 10.94 -4.23 -18.63
N ASN A 136 9.78 -3.56 -18.72
CA ASN A 136 9.43 -2.46 -17.82
C ASN A 136 9.21 -2.94 -16.39
N LYS A 137 8.69 -4.16 -16.21
CA LYS A 137 8.59 -4.79 -14.90
C LYS A 137 9.96 -5.02 -14.27
N LEU A 138 10.94 -5.52 -15.02
CA LEU A 138 12.31 -5.71 -14.53
C LEU A 138 13.00 -4.38 -14.19
N LYS A 139 12.79 -3.33 -15.01
CA LYS A 139 13.29 -1.98 -14.72
C LYS A 139 12.72 -1.46 -13.38
N LEU A 140 11.40 -1.57 -13.20
CA LEU A 140 10.74 -1.16 -11.95
C LEU A 140 11.26 -1.93 -10.72
N THR A 141 11.46 -3.25 -10.83
CA THR A 141 11.98 -4.04 -9.71
C THR A 141 13.40 -3.60 -9.31
N ARG A 142 14.27 -3.32 -10.27
CA ARG A 142 15.63 -2.81 -9.99
C ARG A 142 15.59 -1.44 -9.31
N GLU A 143 14.77 -0.52 -9.81
CA GLU A 143 14.61 0.80 -9.21
C GLU A 143 14.05 0.73 -7.78
N GLN A 144 13.18 -0.25 -7.49
CA GLN A 144 12.68 -0.51 -6.14
C GLN A 144 13.78 -1.04 -5.23
N GLU A 145 14.59 -2.00 -5.69
CA GLU A 145 15.73 -2.54 -4.94
C GLU A 145 16.76 -1.45 -4.61
N GLU A 146 17.12 -0.61 -5.60
CA GLU A 146 18.04 0.51 -5.42
C GLU A 146 17.51 1.55 -4.41
N LEU A 147 16.21 1.86 -4.45
CA LEU A 147 15.59 2.78 -3.50
C LEU A 147 15.57 2.19 -2.08
N GLU A 148 15.25 0.90 -1.93
CA GLU A 148 15.28 0.22 -0.63
C GLU A 148 16.69 0.20 -0.02
N GLU A 149 17.71 -0.05 -0.83
CA GLU A 149 19.12 0.01 -0.40
C GLU A 149 19.50 1.43 0.06
N ALA A 150 19.14 2.46 -0.70
CA ALA A 150 19.42 3.85 -0.33
C ALA A 150 18.75 4.25 0.99
N LEU A 151 17.50 3.85 1.20
CA LEU A 151 16.77 4.10 2.46
C LEU A 151 17.41 3.37 3.65
N GLU A 152 17.96 2.17 3.43
CA GLU A 152 18.63 1.41 4.47
C GLU A 152 19.98 2.05 4.86
N VAL A 153 20.75 2.54 3.89
CA VAL A 153 21.97 3.30 4.14
C VAL A 153 21.65 4.56 4.96
N GLU A 154 20.62 5.32 4.57
CA GLU A 154 20.20 6.51 5.31
C GLU A 154 19.81 6.20 6.76
N ARG A 155 19.09 5.08 6.97
CA ARG A 155 18.70 4.61 8.31
C ARG A 155 19.93 4.28 9.16
N GLN A 156 20.90 3.57 8.59
CA GLN A 156 22.13 3.18 9.27
C GLN A 156 22.98 4.41 9.64
N GLU A 157 23.13 5.35 8.72
CA GLU A 157 23.84 6.60 9.00
C GLU A 157 23.17 7.41 10.11
N SER A 158 21.84 7.51 10.08
CA SER A 158 21.06 8.21 11.11
C SER A 158 21.24 7.56 12.49
N GLU A 159 21.19 6.23 12.54
CA GLU A 159 21.43 5.48 13.77
C GLU A 159 22.87 5.64 14.29
N GLN A 160 23.87 5.57 13.41
CA GLN A 160 25.27 5.80 13.78
C GLN A 160 25.49 7.21 14.33
N ARG A 161 24.91 8.24 13.70
CA ARG A 161 24.95 9.62 14.20
C ARG A 161 24.32 9.73 15.59
N ARG A 162 23.15 9.10 15.80
CA ARG A 162 22.49 9.09 17.12
C ARG A 162 23.35 8.43 18.18
N LEU A 163 23.96 7.28 17.89
CA LEU A 163 24.84 6.56 18.80
C LEU A 163 26.11 7.34 19.12
N PHE A 164 26.67 8.03 18.12
CA PHE A 164 27.85 8.87 18.30
C PHE A 164 27.57 10.03 19.27
N ILE A 165 26.48 10.77 19.06
CA ILE A 165 26.06 11.86 19.95
C ILE A 165 25.84 11.36 21.38
N GLN A 166 25.16 10.21 21.56
CA GLN A 166 24.95 9.63 22.89
C GLN A 166 26.27 9.29 23.59
N LYS A 167 27.25 8.74 22.85
CA LYS A 167 28.58 8.43 23.42
C LYS A 167 29.33 9.70 23.80
N GLU A 168 29.28 10.74 22.98
CA GLU A 168 29.90 12.04 23.29
C GLU A 168 29.27 12.68 24.54
N GLU A 169 27.95 12.69 24.64
CA GLU A 169 27.23 13.19 25.83
C GLU A 169 27.61 12.42 27.09
N GLN A 170 27.66 11.08 27.02
CA GLN A 170 28.09 10.24 28.14
C GLN A 170 29.53 10.54 28.55
N LEU A 171 30.44 10.70 27.58
CA LEU A 171 31.83 11.04 27.85
C LEU A 171 31.96 12.42 28.50
N GLN A 172 31.25 13.44 27.99
CA GLN A 172 31.22 14.77 28.58
C GLN A 172 30.67 14.76 30.01
N GLN A 173 29.60 13.99 30.27
CA GLN A 173 29.07 13.82 31.62
C GLN A 173 30.07 13.14 32.56
N MET A 174 30.78 12.10 32.10
CA MET A 174 31.82 11.42 32.89
C MET A 174 32.99 12.36 33.22
N ILE A 175 33.47 13.14 32.24
CA ILE A 175 34.55 14.12 32.44
C ILE A 175 34.10 15.19 33.45
N LYS A 176 32.87 15.72 33.31
CA LYS A 176 32.31 16.70 34.25
C LYS A 176 32.22 16.15 35.67
N ARG A 177 31.81 14.88 35.85
CA ARG A 177 31.79 14.20 37.15
C ARG A 177 33.18 14.03 37.75
N LYS A 178 34.16 13.57 36.96
CA LYS A 178 35.56 13.42 37.40
C LYS A 178 36.17 14.76 37.83
N ASN A 179 36.00 15.81 37.03
CA ASN A 179 36.53 17.14 37.35
C ASN A 179 35.89 17.71 38.62
N LYS A 180 34.57 17.51 38.82
CA LYS A 180 33.89 17.91 40.06
C LYS A 180 34.45 17.17 41.27
N GLN A 181 34.71 15.86 41.15
CA GLN A 181 35.26 15.06 42.23
C GLN A 181 36.68 15.52 42.60
N ALA A 182 37.56 15.70 41.61
CA ALA A 182 38.92 16.19 41.84
C ALA A 182 38.94 17.55 42.55
N LEU A 183 38.06 18.49 42.14
CA LEU A 183 37.93 19.78 42.80
C LEU A 183 37.48 19.65 44.27
N LEU A 184 36.57 18.73 44.58
CA LEU A 184 36.12 18.48 45.95
C LEU A 184 37.27 17.89 46.79
N ASP A 185 38.04 16.97 46.23
CA ASP A 185 39.17 16.34 46.93
C ASP A 185 40.28 17.38 47.25
N ASP A 186 40.58 18.30 46.32
CA ASP A 186 41.54 19.40 46.54
C ASP A 186 41.09 20.37 47.66
N LEU A 187 39.78 20.63 47.77
CA LEU A 187 39.21 21.51 48.78
C LEU A 187 39.19 20.89 50.19
N VAL A 188 39.11 19.56 50.30
CA VAL A 188 39.14 18.85 51.58
C VAL A 188 40.57 18.64 52.08
N SER A 189 41.56 18.71 51.18
CA SER A 189 42.97 18.48 51.46
C SER A 189 43.73 19.73 51.94
N ASN A 190 43.08 20.90 51.97
CA ASN A 190 43.57 22.16 52.54
C ASN A 190 42.77 22.57 53.78
#